data_AF-A0A9D9H1R2-F1
#
_entry.id   AF-A0A9D9H1R2-F1
#
_cell.length_a   1.000
_cell.length_b   1.000
_cell.length_c   1.000
_cell.angle_alpha   90.00
_cell.angle_beta   90.00
_cell.angle_gamma   90.00
#
_symmetry.space_group_name_H-M   'P 1'
#
loop_
_entity.id
_entity.type
_entity.pdbx_description
1 polymer ?
#
loop_
_entity_poly.entity_id
_entity_poly.type
_entity_poly.pdbx_seq_one_letter_code
_entity_poly.pdbx_strand_id
1 'polypeptide(L)'
;PLVVKTAKALFDGSVQATPQPVPEGPIPEAPKIFKKDCILDFAKTAEELHRQVKALSPYPAAIAYLHNAETGDTTPIKVLESRISTENPKSYEQGSLISDGKHFFGMACTDGRILYFEKVQLPGKKALTIDDCLRGLRMENRNMLSFSKVINN
;
A
#
# COMPACT_ATOMS: atom_id res chain seq x y z
N PRO A 1 28.93 12.57 1.06
CA PRO A 1 28.22 11.35 0.58
C PRO A 1 29.10 10.11 0.71
N LEU A 2 28.52 8.94 0.99
CA LEU A 2 29.26 7.68 1.09
C LEU A 2 30.09 7.42 -0.17
N VAL A 3 29.49 7.58 -1.34
CA VAL A 3 30.11 7.38 -2.66
C VAL A 3 31.41 8.18 -2.83
N VAL A 4 31.43 9.46 -2.46
CA VAL A 4 32.61 10.32 -2.59
C VAL A 4 33.73 9.88 -1.64
N LYS A 5 33.39 9.49 -0.41
CA LYS A 5 34.38 8.99 0.56
C LYS A 5 34.99 7.69 0.08
N THR A 6 34.17 6.76 -0.42
CA THR A 6 34.63 5.48 -0.96
C THR A 6 35.48 5.68 -2.21
N ALA A 7 35.09 6.56 -3.14
CA ALA A 7 35.87 6.83 -4.35
C ALA A 7 37.26 7.40 -4.03
N LYS A 8 37.36 8.32 -3.06
CA LYS A 8 38.66 8.82 -2.57
C LYS A 8 39.50 7.72 -1.94
N ALA A 9 38.92 6.93 -1.05
CA ALA A 9 39.63 5.81 -0.42
C ALA A 9 40.10 4.76 -1.45
N LEU A 10 39.34 4.55 -2.53
CA LEU A 10 39.76 3.69 -3.64
C LEU A 10 40.97 4.27 -4.37
N PHE A 11 40.96 5.58 -4.64
CA PHE A 11 42.06 6.29 -5.29
C PHE A 11 43.34 6.30 -4.43
N ASP A 12 43.18 6.56 -3.13
CA ASP A 12 44.27 6.61 -2.16
C ASP A 12 44.75 5.21 -1.73
N GLY A 13 44.15 4.14 -2.25
CA GLY A 13 44.49 2.75 -1.93
C GLY A 13 44.16 2.33 -0.50
N SER A 14 43.33 3.10 0.22
CA SER A 14 43.04 2.91 1.64
C SER A 14 41.74 2.12 1.91
N VAL A 15 41.05 1.62 0.88
CA VAL A 15 39.86 0.77 1.04
C VAL A 15 40.25 -0.60 1.56
N GLN A 16 39.58 -1.03 2.63
CA GLN A 16 39.61 -2.42 3.10
C GLN A 16 38.31 -3.11 2.69
N ALA A 17 38.40 -4.06 1.75
CA ALA A 17 37.27 -4.88 1.36
C ALA A 17 37.06 -6.02 2.37
N THR A 18 35.81 -6.31 2.71
CA THR A 18 35.44 -7.47 3.52
C THR A 18 34.74 -8.49 2.62
N PRO A 19 35.17 -9.76 2.59
CA PRO A 19 34.43 -10.82 1.90
C PRO A 19 32.98 -10.89 2.40
N GLN A 20 32.04 -11.07 1.49
CA GLN A 20 30.65 -11.32 1.89
C GLN A 20 30.58 -12.66 2.61
N PRO A 21 29.88 -12.76 3.76
CA PRO A 21 29.65 -14.03 4.43
C PRO A 21 28.97 -15.01 3.46
N VAL A 22 29.42 -16.27 3.45
CA VAL A 22 28.71 -17.33 2.72
C VAL A 22 27.44 -17.63 3.51
N PRO A 23 26.25 -17.41 2.94
CA PRO A 23 25.01 -17.61 3.67
C PRO A 23 24.75 -19.11 3.86
N GLU A 24 24.43 -19.51 5.10
CA GLU A 24 23.93 -20.85 5.42
C GLU A 24 22.45 -20.94 5.05
N GLY A 25 22.14 -20.93 3.75
CA GLY A 25 20.77 -21.08 3.25
C GLY A 25 20.43 -20.20 2.06
N PRO A 26 19.14 -20.18 1.66
CA PRO A 26 18.66 -19.37 0.55
C PRO A 26 18.95 -17.88 0.80
N ILE A 27 19.55 -17.23 -0.19
CA ILE A 27 19.75 -15.78 -0.16
C ILE A 27 18.39 -15.12 -0.39
N PRO A 28 17.94 -14.21 0.49
CA PRO A 28 16.72 -13.46 0.24
C PRO A 28 16.92 -12.58 -0.99
N GLU A 29 16.25 -12.92 -2.09
CA GLU A 29 16.24 -12.10 -3.29
C GLU A 29 15.31 -10.91 -3.13
N ALA A 30 15.68 -9.79 -3.74
CA ALA A 30 14.80 -8.64 -3.91
C ALA A 30 14.23 -8.69 -5.35
N PRO A 31 13.12 -9.41 -5.59
CA PRO A 31 12.58 -9.54 -6.92
C PRO A 31 12.08 -8.20 -7.46
N LYS A 32 12.04 -8.09 -8.79
CA LYS A 32 11.47 -6.92 -9.46
C LYS A 32 9.99 -6.78 -9.09
N ILE A 33 9.58 -5.55 -8.76
CA ILE A 33 8.19 -5.22 -8.45
C ILE A 33 7.39 -5.12 -9.75
N PHE A 34 6.26 -5.82 -9.81
CA PHE A 34 5.26 -5.74 -10.88
C PHE A 34 3.96 -5.10 -10.38
N LYS A 35 3.06 -4.77 -11.32
CA LYS A 35 1.76 -4.15 -11.01
C LYS A 35 0.93 -4.97 -10.03
N LYS A 36 0.96 -6.31 -10.12
CA LYS A 36 0.23 -7.20 -9.21
C LYS A 36 0.71 -7.09 -7.75
N ASP A 37 2.00 -6.84 -7.55
CA ASP A 37 2.62 -6.71 -6.23
C ASP A 37 2.23 -5.38 -5.55
N CYS A 38 1.69 -4.45 -6.34
CA CYS A 38 1.17 -3.19 -5.84
C CYS A 38 -0.26 -3.29 -5.32
N ILE A 39 -1.00 -4.36 -5.64
CA ILE A 39 -2.41 -4.49 -5.27
C ILE A 39 -2.49 -4.84 -3.78
N LEU A 40 -3.33 -4.11 -3.03
CA LEU A 40 -3.61 -4.40 -1.63
C LEU A 40 -4.53 -5.61 -1.53
N ASP A 41 -4.08 -6.61 -0.79
CA ASP A 41 -4.86 -7.80 -0.47
C ASP A 41 -5.39 -7.70 0.96
N PHE A 42 -6.67 -7.37 1.11
CA PHE A 42 -7.31 -7.24 2.43
C PHE A 42 -7.52 -8.58 3.16
N ALA A 43 -7.03 -9.70 2.59
CA ALA A 43 -6.79 -10.93 3.31
C ALA A 43 -5.49 -10.94 4.14
N LYS A 44 -4.75 -9.83 4.16
CA LYS A 44 -3.56 -9.63 5.00
C LYS A 44 -3.87 -8.80 6.24
N THR A 45 -2.93 -8.78 7.17
CA THR A 45 -3.03 -7.96 8.39
C THR A 45 -2.90 -6.47 8.06
N ALA A 46 -3.45 -5.60 8.91
CA ALA A 46 -3.31 -4.15 8.72
C ALA A 46 -1.84 -3.70 8.73
N GLU A 47 -0.99 -4.38 9.51
CA GLU A 47 0.45 -4.12 9.56
C GLU A 47 1.17 -4.43 8.25
N GLU A 48 0.91 -5.60 7.65
CA GLU A 48 1.51 -5.96 6.36
C GLU A 48 1.10 -4.97 5.27
N LEU A 49 -0.17 -4.62 5.22
CA LEU A 49 -0.68 -3.67 4.23
C LEU A 49 -0.16 -2.25 4.46
N HIS A 50 -0.06 -1.82 5.72
CA HIS A 50 0.55 -0.53 6.05
C HIS A 50 2.04 -0.48 5.63
N ARG A 51 2.80 -1.56 5.88
CA ARG A 51 4.19 -1.68 5.41
C ARG A 51 4.27 -1.68 3.89
N GLN A 52 3.34 -2.35 3.20
CA GLN A 52 3.25 -2.35 1.74
C GLN A 52 3.01 -0.94 1.18
N VAL A 53 2.06 -0.18 1.76
CA VAL A 53 1.84 1.22 1.39
C VAL A 53 3.10 2.05 1.57
N LYS A 54 3.80 1.92 2.71
CA LYS A 54 5.06 2.65 2.97
C LYS A 54 6.19 2.25 2.01
N ALA A 55 6.32 0.97 1.69
CA ALA A 55 7.38 0.46 0.82
C ALA A 55 7.20 0.89 -0.65
N LEU A 56 5.95 1.06 -1.09
CA LEU A 56 5.61 1.41 -2.47
C LEU A 56 5.37 2.90 -2.67
N SER A 57 5.31 3.71 -1.61
CA SER A 57 5.08 5.16 -1.70
C SER A 57 6.41 5.92 -1.90
N PRO A 58 6.44 6.98 -2.73
CA PRO A 58 5.36 7.52 -3.56
C PRO A 58 5.21 6.81 -4.92
N TYR A 59 6.18 5.98 -5.30
CA TYR A 59 6.20 5.23 -6.55
C TYR A 59 6.71 3.81 -6.30
N PRO A 60 6.04 2.75 -6.82
CA PRO A 60 4.92 2.74 -7.78
C PRO A 60 3.51 2.99 -7.19
N ALA A 61 3.42 3.16 -5.87
CA ALA A 61 2.22 3.23 -5.03
C ALA A 61 1.45 1.90 -4.90
N ALA A 62 0.90 1.67 -3.71
CA ALA A 62 -0.06 0.60 -3.49
C ALA A 62 -1.39 0.94 -4.17
N ILE A 63 -2.15 -0.07 -4.62
CA ILE A 63 -3.37 0.08 -5.41
C ILE A 63 -4.50 -0.68 -4.74
N ALA A 64 -5.63 -0.01 -4.56
CA ALA A 64 -6.91 -0.61 -4.19
C ALA A 64 -7.92 -0.41 -5.35
N TYR A 65 -8.93 -1.27 -5.49
CA TYR A 65 -9.91 -1.17 -6.58
C TYR A 65 -11.31 -0.92 -6.02
N LEU A 66 -11.79 0.31 -6.18
CA LEU A 66 -13.11 0.73 -5.73
C LEU A 66 -14.15 0.39 -6.81
N HIS A 67 -15.08 -0.50 -6.47
CA HIS A 67 -16.18 -0.91 -7.32
C HIS A 67 -17.44 -0.09 -7.02
N ASN A 68 -18.17 0.26 -8.06
CA ASN A 68 -19.51 0.84 -7.98
C ASN A 68 -20.53 -0.24 -8.38
N ALA A 69 -21.31 -0.72 -7.42
CA ALA A 69 -22.30 -1.77 -7.67
C ALA A 69 -23.47 -1.29 -8.55
N GLU A 70 -23.73 0.02 -8.61
CA GLU A 70 -24.81 0.59 -9.42
C GLU A 70 -24.42 0.71 -10.90
N THR A 71 -23.22 1.21 -11.18
CA THR A 71 -22.74 1.39 -12.57
C THR A 71 -21.95 0.20 -13.10
N GLY A 72 -21.50 -0.70 -12.21
CA GLY A 72 -20.58 -1.80 -12.53
C GLY A 72 -19.12 -1.35 -12.70
N ASP A 73 -18.83 -0.05 -12.62
CA ASP A 73 -17.49 0.47 -12.86
C ASP A 73 -16.51 0.13 -11.75
N THR A 74 -15.25 -0.07 -12.12
CA THR A 74 -14.16 -0.30 -11.17
C THR A 74 -13.06 0.72 -11.38
N THR A 75 -12.75 1.48 -10.32
CA THR A 75 -11.75 2.54 -10.33
C THR A 75 -10.53 2.15 -9.49
N PRO A 76 -9.32 2.10 -10.06
CA PRO A 76 -8.10 1.90 -9.28
C PRO A 76 -7.75 3.18 -8.51
N ILE A 77 -7.48 3.05 -7.22
CA ILE A 77 -7.09 4.13 -6.32
C ILE A 77 -5.68 3.82 -5.81
N LYS A 78 -4.75 4.76 -6.01
CA LYS A 78 -3.42 4.65 -5.41
C LYS A 78 -3.49 5.11 -3.96
N VAL A 79 -2.95 4.31 -3.04
CA VAL A 79 -2.83 4.63 -1.62
C VAL A 79 -1.37 5.01 -1.36
N LEU A 80 -1.17 6.25 -0.93
CA LEU A 80 0.16 6.84 -0.74
C LEU A 80 0.55 6.92 0.74
N GLU A 81 -0.44 7.13 1.60
CA GLU A 81 -0.27 7.20 3.05
C GLU A 81 -1.44 6.48 3.72
N SER A 82 -1.16 5.76 4.81
CA SER A 82 -2.15 4.99 5.56
C SER A 82 -1.85 5.02 7.05
N ARG A 83 -2.87 4.68 7.85
CA ARG A 83 -2.86 4.61 9.31
C ARG A 83 -3.50 3.30 9.74
N ILE A 84 -3.01 2.69 10.82
CA ILE A 84 -3.66 1.54 11.45
C ILE A 84 -4.54 2.06 12.60
N SER A 85 -5.73 1.46 12.79
CA SER A 85 -6.56 1.75 13.96
C SER A 85 -5.83 1.45 15.27
N THR A 86 -5.96 2.36 16.24
CA THR A 86 -5.46 2.14 17.61
C THR A 86 -6.30 1.13 18.36
N GLU A 87 -7.60 1.10 18.08
CA GLU A 87 -8.55 0.16 18.63
C GLU A 87 -8.73 -1.03 17.68
N ASN A 88 -9.12 -2.18 18.24
CA ASN A 88 -9.44 -3.39 17.50
C ASN A 88 -10.97 -3.57 17.48
N PRO A 89 -11.67 -2.96 16.51
CA PRO A 89 -13.10 -3.14 16.36
C PRO A 89 -13.36 -4.55 15.81
N LYS A 90 -13.44 -5.52 16.72
CA LYS A 90 -13.71 -6.95 16.42
C LYS A 90 -15.06 -7.19 15.71
N SER A 91 -15.87 -6.16 15.50
CA SER A 91 -17.23 -6.23 14.96
C SER A 91 -17.32 -6.12 13.45
N TYR A 92 -16.24 -5.78 12.74
CA TYR A 92 -16.29 -5.63 11.29
C TYR A 92 -15.92 -6.92 10.57
N GLU A 93 -16.68 -7.23 9.52
CA GLU A 93 -16.35 -8.34 8.62
C GLU A 93 -15.04 -8.02 7.88
N GLN A 94 -14.15 -9.01 7.78
CA GLN A 94 -12.89 -8.86 7.07
C GLN A 94 -13.11 -8.47 5.60
N GLY A 95 -12.32 -7.52 5.10
CA GLY A 95 -12.44 -7.03 3.73
C GLY A 95 -13.63 -6.11 3.52
N SER A 96 -14.38 -5.75 4.58
CA SER A 96 -15.40 -4.73 4.51
C SER A 96 -14.78 -3.33 4.40
N LEU A 97 -15.46 -2.48 3.64
CA LEU A 97 -15.16 -1.06 3.51
C LEU A 97 -15.76 -0.32 4.71
N ILE A 98 -14.92 0.44 5.42
CA ILE A 98 -15.30 1.22 6.60
C ILE A 98 -15.13 2.70 6.29
N SER A 99 -16.23 3.45 6.24
CA SER A 99 -16.23 4.88 5.92
C SER A 99 -17.44 5.58 6.53
N ASP A 100 -17.29 6.84 6.90
CA ASP A 100 -18.41 7.76 7.19
C ASP A 100 -18.87 8.53 5.94
N GLY A 101 -18.23 8.27 4.79
CA GLY A 101 -18.46 8.96 3.52
C GLY A 101 -17.98 10.41 3.50
N LYS A 102 -17.27 10.90 4.52
CA LYS A 102 -16.91 12.32 4.66
C LYS A 102 -15.46 12.55 5.11
N HIS A 103 -15.00 11.86 6.15
CA HIS A 103 -13.72 12.12 6.81
C HIS A 103 -12.80 10.90 6.89
N PHE A 104 -13.31 9.69 6.71
CA PHE A 104 -12.43 8.53 6.71
C PHE A 104 -12.87 7.47 5.71
N PHE A 105 -11.88 6.71 5.29
CA PHE A 105 -12.01 5.56 4.43
C PHE A 105 -10.99 4.53 4.87
N GLY A 106 -11.41 3.29 5.07
CA GLY A 106 -10.51 2.22 5.49
C GLY A 106 -11.08 0.85 5.21
N MET A 107 -10.26 -0.16 5.46
CA MET A 107 -10.58 -1.55 5.22
C MET A 107 -10.35 -2.37 6.47
N ALA A 108 -11.31 -3.21 6.85
CA ALA A 108 -11.14 -4.18 7.93
C ALA A 108 -10.18 -5.30 7.49
N CYS A 109 -9.16 -5.58 8.29
CA CYS A 109 -8.10 -6.55 8.00
C CYS A 109 -8.23 -7.82 8.86
N THR A 110 -7.45 -8.86 8.55
CA THR A 110 -7.53 -10.17 9.24
C THR A 110 -7.20 -10.15 10.72
N ASP A 111 -6.44 -9.15 11.17
CA ASP A 111 -6.05 -8.96 12.57
C ASP A 111 -7.09 -8.16 13.40
N GLY A 112 -8.27 -7.90 12.81
CA GLY A 112 -9.36 -7.15 13.44
C GLY A 112 -9.12 -5.63 13.49
N ARG A 113 -8.01 -5.17 12.92
CA ARG A 113 -7.69 -3.74 12.81
C ARG A 113 -8.20 -3.18 11.49
N ILE A 114 -8.32 -1.85 11.44
CA ILE A 114 -8.68 -1.13 10.23
C ILE A 114 -7.42 -0.47 9.66
N LEU A 115 -7.19 -0.66 8.37
CA LEU A 115 -6.25 0.14 7.60
C LEU A 115 -6.98 1.36 7.02
N TYR A 116 -6.78 2.53 7.64
CA TYR A 116 -7.28 3.80 7.15
C TYR A 116 -6.38 4.37 6.06
N PHE A 117 -7.00 4.94 5.03
CA PHE A 117 -6.29 5.64 3.96
C PHE A 117 -6.25 7.12 4.33
N GLU A 118 -5.06 7.69 4.35
CA GLU A 118 -4.85 9.10 4.73
C GLU A 118 -4.65 9.97 3.49
N LYS A 119 -3.95 9.43 2.50
CA LYS A 119 -3.68 10.12 1.24
C LYS A 119 -3.80 9.17 0.06
N VAL A 120 -4.61 9.57 -0.89
CA VAL A 120 -4.97 8.76 -2.05
C VAL A 120 -4.84 9.56 -3.35
N GLN A 121 -4.71 8.84 -4.46
CA GLN A 121 -4.71 9.43 -5.79
C GLN A 121 -5.65 8.64 -6.71
N LEU A 122 -6.68 9.33 -7.21
CA LEU A 122 -7.57 8.82 -8.24
C LEU A 122 -6.89 8.89 -9.62
N PRO A 123 -7.31 8.06 -10.60
CA PRO A 123 -6.73 8.06 -11.94
C PRO A 123 -6.86 9.43 -12.61
N GLY A 124 -5.77 9.95 -13.15
CA GLY A 124 -5.74 11.26 -13.81
C GLY A 124 -5.94 12.47 -12.89
N LYS A 125 -5.98 12.28 -11.56
CA LYS A 125 -6.10 13.36 -10.57
C LYS A 125 -4.80 13.51 -9.77
N LYS A 126 -4.68 14.64 -9.07
CA LYS A 126 -3.60 14.85 -8.08
C LYS A 126 -3.85 14.00 -6.83
N ALA A 127 -2.79 13.73 -6.08
CA ALA A 127 -2.91 13.13 -4.76
C ALA A 127 -3.61 14.10 -3.80
N LEU A 128 -4.54 13.60 -3.00
CA LEU A 128 -5.36 14.36 -2.06
C LEU A 128 -5.40 13.64 -0.70
N THR A 129 -5.70 14.39 0.35
CA THR A 129 -6.11 13.79 1.63
C THR A 129 -7.42 13.02 1.43
N ILE A 130 -7.72 12.09 2.33
CA ILE A 130 -8.95 11.32 2.21
C ILE A 130 -10.20 12.22 2.34
N ASP A 131 -10.19 13.19 3.25
CA ASP A 131 -11.24 14.20 3.39
C ASP A 131 -11.51 14.95 2.08
N ASP A 132 -10.46 15.44 1.43
CA ASP A 132 -10.59 16.16 0.15
C ASP A 132 -11.09 15.25 -0.97
N CYS A 133 -10.66 13.99 -0.98
CA CYS A 133 -11.11 13.00 -1.94
C CYS A 133 -12.62 12.71 -1.77
N LEU A 134 -13.09 12.51 -0.53
CA LEU A 134 -14.48 12.16 -0.23
C LEU A 134 -15.46 13.29 -0.54
N ARG A 135 -15.03 14.57 -0.47
CA ARG A 135 -15.87 15.71 -0.91
C ARG A 135 -16.27 15.64 -2.38
N GLY A 136 -15.45 15.00 -3.23
CA GLY A 136 -15.72 14.82 -4.65
C GLY A 136 -16.25 13.44 -5.02
N LEU A 137 -16.24 12.48 -4.09
CA LEU A 137 -16.55 11.08 -4.35
C LEU A 137 -17.81 10.66 -3.59
N ARG A 138 -18.88 10.32 -4.32
CA ARG A 138 -20.08 9.73 -3.71
C ARG A 138 -19.81 8.29 -3.34
N MET A 139 -19.93 7.95 -2.05
CA MET A 139 -19.64 6.62 -1.51
C MET A 139 -20.82 5.63 -1.56
N GLU A 140 -22.01 6.11 -1.94
CA GLU A 140 -23.20 5.27 -2.12
C GLU A 140 -22.93 4.13 -3.11
N ASN A 141 -23.40 2.92 -2.78
CA ASN A 141 -23.27 1.71 -3.61
C ASN A 141 -21.82 1.31 -3.95
N ARG A 142 -20.82 1.76 -3.17
CA ARG A 142 -19.42 1.39 -3.39
C ARG A 142 -18.90 0.37 -2.41
N ASN A 143 -18.09 -0.55 -2.92
CA ASN A 143 -17.35 -1.53 -2.13
C ASN A 143 -15.93 -1.71 -2.70
N MET A 144 -15.05 -2.32 -1.92
CA MET A 144 -13.73 -2.69 -2.41
C MET A 144 -13.79 -4.05 -3.10
N LEU A 145 -13.08 -4.22 -4.22
CA LEU A 145 -12.91 -5.55 -4.80
C LEU A 145 -11.87 -6.35 -4.02
N SER A 146 -12.14 -7.65 -3.88
CA SER A 146 -11.16 -8.60 -3.37
C SER A 146 -10.02 -8.78 -4.36
N PHE A 147 -8.82 -9.02 -3.85
CA PHE A 147 -7.62 -9.27 -4.65
C PHE A 147 -7.83 -10.36 -5.71
N SER A 148 -8.50 -11.45 -5.35
CA SER A 148 -8.86 -12.54 -6.27
C SER A 148 -9.73 -12.08 -7.44
N LYS A 149 -10.73 -11.22 -7.20
CA LYS A 149 -11.60 -10.67 -8.26
C LYS A 149 -10.85 -9.69 -9.16
N VAL A 150 -9.86 -8.97 -8.61
CA VAL A 150 -9.04 -8.03 -9.39
C VAL A 150 -8.07 -8.73 -10.33
N ILE A 151 -7.54 -9.90 -9.94
CA ILE A 151 -6.55 -10.63 -10.74
C ILE A 151 -7.20 -11.53 -11.80
N ASN A 152 -8.43 -11.97 -11.56
CA ASN A 152 -9.15 -12.89 -12.45
C ASN A 152 -10.06 -12.18 -13.48
N ASN A 153 -10.17 -10.86 -13.44
CA ASN A 153 -10.82 -10.00 -14.45
C ASN A 153 -9.76 -9.34 -15.33
#